data_AF-A0A2V9DEH1-F1
#
_entry.id   AF-A0A2V9DEH1-F1
#
_cell.length_a   1.000
_cell.length_b   1.000
_cell.length_c   1.000
_cell.angle_alpha   90.00
_cell.angle_beta   90.00
_cell.angle_gamma   90.00
#
_symmetry.space_group_name_H-M   'P 1'
#
loop_
_entity.id
_entity.type
_entity.pdbx_description
1 polymer ?
#
loop_
_entity_poly.entity_id
_entity_poly.type
_entity_poly.pdbx_seq_one_letter_code
_entity_poly.pdbx_strand_id
1 'polypeptide(L)'
;MHEETQNSVDLKLIMFFDPEDQTFAIWDHNLTAEEALRELDRVRRKGLPAFTVEQRSRHKAEEAEDCGDCPADVEHAMEAIPSYSKAEPGSPNRQV
;
A
#
# COMPACT_ATOMS: atom_id res chain seq x y z
N MET A 1 -23.77 4.47 29.26
CA MET A 1 -22.35 4.08 29.30
C MET A 1 -21.96 3.90 27.85
N HIS A 2 -21.15 4.82 27.34
CA HIS A 2 -20.78 4.85 25.93
C HIS A 2 -19.87 3.66 25.64
N GLU A 3 -20.28 2.79 24.71
CA GLU A 3 -19.37 1.85 24.08
C GLU A 3 -18.39 2.66 23.24
N GLU A 4 -17.24 2.99 23.83
CA GLU A 4 -16.05 3.35 23.09
C GLU A 4 -15.54 2.08 22.41
N THR A 5 -16.23 1.66 21.34
CA THR A 5 -15.66 0.73 20.39
C THR A 5 -14.41 1.41 19.87
N GLN A 6 -13.24 0.84 20.14
CA GLN A 6 -11.99 1.22 19.52
C GLN A 6 -12.18 1.11 18.00
N ASN A 7 -12.64 2.19 17.37
CA ASN A 7 -12.70 2.35 15.93
C ASN A 7 -11.25 2.50 15.48
N SER A 8 -10.54 1.38 15.35
CA SER A 8 -9.44 1.33 14.39
C SER A 8 -10.08 1.68 13.05
N VAL A 9 -9.95 2.93 12.64
CA VAL A 9 -10.47 3.37 11.35
C VAL A 9 -9.72 2.55 10.31
N ASP A 10 -10.44 1.67 9.60
CA ASP A 10 -9.89 0.84 8.53
C ASP A 10 -9.52 1.75 7.35
N LEU A 11 -8.33 2.34 7.46
CA LEU A 11 -7.79 3.25 6.48
C LEU A 11 -7.07 2.48 5.38
N LYS A 12 -7.11 3.03 4.19
CA LYS A 12 -6.45 2.52 3.00
C LYS A 12 -5.60 3.61 2.39
N LEU A 13 -4.57 3.18 1.67
CA LEU A 13 -3.87 3.98 0.69
C LEU A 13 -3.96 3.31 -0.68
N ILE A 14 -3.83 4.10 -1.74
CA ILE A 14 -3.78 3.61 -3.12
C ILE A 14 -2.37 3.79 -3.63
N MET A 15 -1.82 2.72 -4.18
CA MET A 15 -0.58 2.75 -4.93
C MET A 15 -0.80 2.26 -6.36
N PHE A 16 0.03 2.73 -7.29
CA PHE A 16 0.08 2.22 -8.64
C PHE A 16 1.52 1.91 -9.04
N PHE A 17 1.65 0.97 -9.98
CA PHE A 17 2.94 0.65 -10.56
C PHE A 17 3.21 1.55 -11.76
N ASP A 18 4.32 2.26 -11.72
CA ASP A 18 4.87 2.98 -12.86
C ASP A 18 5.81 2.04 -13.64
N PRO A 19 5.43 1.62 -14.87
CA PRO A 19 6.26 0.72 -15.66
C PRO A 19 7.47 1.41 -16.29
N GLU A 20 7.49 2.74 -16.42
CA GLU A 20 8.61 3.46 -17.02
C GLU A 20 9.81 3.46 -16.07
N ASP A 21 9.56 3.78 -14.81
CA ASP A 21 10.58 3.84 -13.75
C ASP A 21 10.69 2.53 -12.94
N GLN A 22 9.80 1.56 -13.19
CA GLN A 22 9.69 0.31 -12.43
C GLN A 22 9.51 0.54 -10.92
N THR A 23 8.82 1.61 -10.55
CA THR A 23 8.59 2.02 -9.17
C THR A 23 7.12 1.97 -8.80
N PHE A 24 6.83 1.86 -7.50
CA PHE A 24 5.49 2.13 -6.98
C PHE A 24 5.39 3.59 -6.57
N ALA A 25 4.29 4.24 -6.93
CA ALA A 25 3.95 5.57 -6.49
C ALA A 25 2.64 5.55 -5.70
N ILE A 26 2.56 6.41 -4.69
CA ILE A 26 1.37 6.58 -3.87
C ILE A 26 0.47 7.58 -4.56
N TRP A 27 -0.77 7.17 -4.84
CA TRP A 27 -1.77 8.03 -5.45
C TRP A 27 -2.54 8.84 -4.41
N ASP A 28 -2.94 8.19 -3.32
CA ASP A 28 -3.72 8.80 -2.25
C ASP A 28 -3.61 7.97 -0.96
N HIS A 29 -3.91 8.57 0.18
CA HIS A 29 -3.81 7.95 1.51
C HIS A 29 -4.92 8.44 2.44
N ASN A 30 -4.99 7.92 3.67
CA ASN A 30 -6.00 8.30 4.67
C ASN A 30 -7.46 8.06 4.23
N LEU A 31 -7.67 7.17 3.25
CA LEU A 31 -8.98 6.88 2.69
C LEU A 31 -9.71 5.87 3.55
N THR A 32 -11.01 6.04 3.73
CA THR A 32 -11.88 4.94 4.17
C THR A 32 -11.95 3.85 3.10
N ALA A 33 -12.40 2.66 3.46
CA ALA A 33 -12.61 1.58 2.50
C ALA A 33 -13.52 1.97 1.32
N GLU A 34 -14.57 2.77 1.57
CA GLU A 34 -15.48 3.23 0.51
C GLU A 34 -14.81 4.24 -0.43
N GLU A 35 -14.10 5.23 0.12
CA GLU A 35 -13.36 6.22 -0.66
C GLU A 35 -12.28 5.53 -1.52
N ALA A 36 -11.55 4.59 -0.93
CA ALA A 36 -10.55 3.82 -1.64
C ALA A 36 -11.13 3.01 -2.81
N LEU A 37 -12.31 2.40 -2.65
CA LEU A 37 -12.96 1.69 -3.75
C LEU A 37 -13.34 2.63 -4.91
N ARG A 38 -13.92 3.79 -4.59
CA ARG A 38 -14.32 4.80 -5.59
C ARG A 38 -13.10 5.35 -6.32
N GLU A 39 -12.05 5.65 -5.57
CA GLU A 39 -10.83 6.23 -6.11
C GLU A 39 -10.04 5.21 -6.93
N LEU A 40 -9.96 3.96 -6.47
CA LEU A 40 -9.36 2.86 -7.23
C LEU A 40 -10.03 2.66 -8.60
N ASP A 41 -11.36 2.69 -8.65
CA ASP A 41 -12.11 2.62 -9.91
C ASP A 41 -11.81 3.83 -10.83
N ARG A 42 -11.71 5.03 -10.26
CA ARG A 42 -11.32 6.25 -11.00
C ARG A 42 -9.93 6.10 -11.63
N VAL A 43 -8.95 5.60 -10.87
CA VAL A 43 -7.57 5.43 -11.33
C VAL A 43 -7.47 4.33 -12.39
N ARG A 44 -8.12 3.18 -12.17
CA ARG A 44 -8.12 2.06 -13.13
C ARG A 44 -8.79 2.43 -14.45
N ARG A 45 -9.83 3.26 -14.45
CA ARG A 45 -10.44 3.79 -15.68
C ARG A 45 -9.50 4.68 -16.50
N LYS A 46 -8.44 5.23 -15.89
CA LYS A 46 -7.36 5.93 -16.61
C LYS A 46 -6.31 4.99 -17.21
N GLY A 47 -6.47 3.67 -17.04
CA GLY A 47 -5.53 2.66 -17.52
C GLY A 47 -4.34 2.41 -16.59
N LEU A 48 -4.34 2.99 -15.39
CA LEU A 48 -3.24 2.82 -14.43
C LEU A 48 -3.43 1.54 -13.60
N PRO A 49 -2.39 0.69 -13.48
CA PRO A 49 -2.44 -0.53 -12.67
C PRO A 49 -2.33 -0.19 -11.18
N ALA A 50 -3.47 0.17 -10.57
CA ALA A 50 -3.58 0.57 -9.18
C ALA A 50 -4.14 -0.52 -8.26
N PHE A 51 -3.73 -0.46 -6.99
CA PHE A 51 -4.06 -1.38 -5.91
C PHE A 51 -4.28 -0.62 -4.60
N THR A 52 -5.10 -1.18 -3.72
CA THR A 52 -5.29 -0.66 -2.35
C THR A 52 -4.42 -1.44 -1.37
N VAL A 53 -3.90 -0.73 -0.38
CA VAL A 53 -3.08 -1.27 0.70
C VAL A 53 -3.69 -0.87 2.04
N GLU A 54 -3.61 -1.76 3.02
CA GLU A 54 -4.01 -1.46 4.40
C GLU A 54 -3.11 -0.38 5.00
N GLN A 55 -3.72 0.67 5.54
CA GLN A 55 -3.02 1.74 6.22
C GLN A 55 -3.21 1.59 7.73
N ARG A 56 -2.12 1.51 8.48
CA ARG A 56 -2.18 1.13 9.91
C ARG A 56 -2.68 2.27 10.80
N SER A 57 -2.48 3.51 10.38
CA SER A 57 -2.84 4.71 11.14
C SER A 57 -3.05 5.91 10.24
N ARG A 58 -3.73 6.95 10.70
CA ARG A 58 -3.87 8.19 9.93
C ARG A 58 -2.53 8.92 9.82
N HIS A 59 -2.09 9.17 8.60
CA HIS A 59 -0.89 9.94 8.28
C HIS A 59 -1.18 11.44 8.38
N LYS A 60 -0.14 12.22 8.71
CA LYS A 60 -0.28 13.68 8.94
C LYS A 60 -0.02 14.52 7.70
N ALA A 61 0.68 13.96 6.71
CA ALA A 61 0.90 14.66 5.46
C ALA A 61 -0.43 14.90 4.76
N GLU A 62 -0.55 16.06 4.11
CA GLU A 62 -1.74 16.42 3.32
C GLU A 62 -1.71 15.75 1.95
N GLU A 63 -0.53 15.70 1.34
CA GLU A 63 -0.28 15.09 0.04
C GLU A 63 0.35 13.72 0.21
N ALA A 64 -0.17 12.74 -0.55
CA ALA A 64 0.26 11.35 -0.44
C ALA A 64 1.65 11.11 -1.07
N GLU A 65 2.03 11.91 -2.08
CA GLU A 65 3.32 11.82 -2.77
C GLU A 65 4.51 12.16 -1.87
N ASP A 66 4.32 13.10 -0.94
CA ASP A 66 5.34 13.55 0.03
C ASP A 66 5.22 12.85 1.39
N CYS A 67 4.35 11.85 1.51
CA CYS A 67 4.09 11.19 2.77
C CYS A 67 5.15 10.13 3.09
N GLY A 68 6.07 10.46 4.00
CA GLY A 68 7.12 9.56 4.47
C GLY A 68 6.65 8.31 5.23
N ASP A 69 5.38 8.28 5.68
CA ASP A 69 4.81 7.12 6.40
C ASP A 69 4.22 6.07 5.45
N CYS A 70 3.80 6.45 4.23
CA CYS A 70 3.19 5.55 3.25
C CYS A 70 4.09 4.35 2.84
N PRO A 71 5.41 4.54 2.60
CA PRO A 71 6.29 3.42 2.26
C PRO A 71 6.27 2.30 3.31
N ALA A 72 6.22 2.65 4.60
CA ALA A 72 6.24 1.65 5.67
C ALA A 72 4.97 0.77 5.69
N ASP A 73 3.82 1.33 5.31
CA ASP A 73 2.57 0.58 5.20
C ASP A 73 2.56 -0.32 3.95
N VAL A 74 3.14 0.15 2.84
CA VAL A 74 3.34 -0.66 1.64
C VAL A 74 4.29 -1.83 1.91
N GLU A 75 5.45 -1.58 2.50
CA GLU A 75 6.42 -2.62 2.85
C GLU A 75 5.78 -3.68 3.75
N HIS A 76 5.06 -3.25 4.78
CA HIS A 76 4.35 -4.17 5.68
C HIS A 76 3.34 -5.05 4.95
N ALA A 77 2.55 -4.48 4.04
CA ALA A 77 1.58 -5.23 3.26
C ALA A 77 2.24 -6.22 2.29
N MET A 78 3.41 -5.89 1.73
CA MET A 78 4.17 -6.78 0.86
C MET A 78 4.80 -7.94 1.64
N GLU A 79 5.32 -7.69 2.84
CA GLU A 79 5.85 -8.74 3.73
C GLU A 79 4.78 -9.77 4.14
N ALA A 80 3.51 -9.35 4.19
CA ALA A 80 2.38 -10.24 4.49
C ALA A 80 2.04 -11.20 3.32
N ILE A 81 2.63 -11.02 2.14
CA ILE A 81 2.44 -11.90 0.99
C ILE A 81 3.44 -13.07 1.09
N PRO A 82 2.99 -14.33 1.28
CA PRO A 82 3.89 -15.48 1.55
C PRO A 82 4.97 -15.73 0.49
N SER A 83 4.74 -15.30 -0.76
CA SER A 83 5.69 -15.43 -1.87
C SER A 83 6.73 -14.30 -1.94
N TYR A 84 6.54 -13.19 -1.21
CA TYR A 84 7.51 -12.10 -1.06
C TYR A 84 8.44 -12.35 0.14
N SER A 85 8.79 -13.62 0.37
CA SER A 85 9.97 -13.92 1.17
C SER A 85 11.15 -13.41 0.37
N LYS A 86 11.87 -12.38 0.86
CA LYS A 86 13.12 -11.89 0.27
C LYS A 86 13.91 -13.09 -0.25
N ALA A 87 14.02 -13.24 -1.56
CA ALA A 87 14.96 -14.18 -2.13
C ALA A 87 16.33 -13.70 -1.67
N GLU A 88 16.88 -14.36 -0.65
CA GLU A 88 18.23 -14.05 -0.19
C GLU A 88 19.17 -14.16 -1.40
N PRO A 89 19.96 -13.11 -1.70
CA PRO A 89 20.91 -13.20 -2.79
C PRO A 89 22.08 -14.07 -2.33
N GLY A 90 22.02 -15.34 -2.67
CA GLY A 90 23.20 -16.20 -2.73
C GLY A 90 23.21 -17.37 -1.76
N SER A 91 23.03 -18.56 -2.31
CA SER A 91 23.96 -19.65 -2.03
C SER A 91 24.28 -20.37 -3.33
N PRO A 92 25.54 -20.43 -3.75
CA PRO A 92 25.92 -21.05 -5.00
C PRO A 92 25.75 -22.57 -4.89
N ASN A 93 25.15 -23.10 -5.95
CA ASN A 93 25.33 -24.43 -6.50
C ASN A 93 26.35 -25.32 -5.77
N ARG A 94 25.90 -26.43 -5.19
CA ARG A 94 26.78 -27.58 -4.94
C ARG A 94 26.11 -28.84 -5.46
N GLN A 95 26.52 -29.19 -6.68
CA GLN A 95 26.48 -30.54 -7.20
C GLN A 95 27.08 -31.52 -6.19
N VAL A 96 26.41 -32.65 -5.97
CA VAL A 96 26.97 -34.02 -6.01
C VAL A 96 25.87 -34.99 -6.39
#